data_AF-A0A661FMC5-F1
#
_entry.id   AF-A0A661FMC5-F1
#
_cell.length_a   1.000
_cell.length_b   1.000
_cell.length_c   1.000
_cell.angle_alpha   90.00
_cell.angle_beta   90.00
_cell.angle_gamma   90.00
#
_symmetry.space_group_name_H-M   'P 1'
#
loop_
_entity.id
_entity.type
_entity.pdbx_description
1 polymer ?
#
loop_
_entity_poly.entity_id
_entity_poly.type
_entity_poly.pdbx_seq_one_letter_code
_entity_poly.pdbx_strand_id
1 'polypeptide(L)'
;MKRVKIGIMSLPNFQAYTRDIVTGKYKRKRGEPKIWFSSMASFAQVLSDQNRDLLSLIAEQQPESISELARLSDRSQSNLTRTLKKMESYGLVKMETGTRGSKRPSVPYSDIVLDMSIGRSAQRA
;
A
#
# COMPACT_ATOMS: atom_id res chain seq x y z
N MET A 1 12.18 -11.76 -2.15
CA MET A 1 10.90 -11.08 -1.79
C MET A 1 10.30 -10.44 -3.05
N LYS A 2 9.02 -10.03 -3.03
CA LYS A 2 8.29 -9.60 -4.24
C LYS A 2 8.28 -8.07 -4.37
N ARG A 3 8.48 -7.56 -5.59
CA ARG A 3 8.28 -6.16 -5.95
C ARG A 3 6.80 -5.88 -6.29
N VAL A 4 6.31 -4.71 -5.87
CA VAL A 4 4.99 -4.20 -6.26
C VAL A 4 5.13 -2.90 -7.05
N LYS A 5 4.31 -2.78 -8.11
CA LYS A 5 4.15 -1.55 -8.86
C LYS A 5 2.92 -0.79 -8.39
N ILE A 6 3.10 0.51 -8.20
CA ILE A 6 2.07 1.45 -7.76
C ILE A 6 1.86 2.47 -8.86
N GLY A 7 0.60 2.72 -9.22
CA GLY A 7 0.23 3.72 -10.21
C GLY A 7 -0.63 4.81 -9.61
N ILE A 8 -0.73 5.93 -10.32
CA ILE A 8 -1.61 7.04 -9.98
C ILE A 8 -2.74 7.10 -10.99
N MET A 9 -3.99 7.08 -10.53
CA MET A 9 -5.16 7.32 -11.36
C MET A 9 -6.27 7.97 -10.53
N SER A 10 -7.03 8.89 -11.12
CA SER A 10 -8.17 9.51 -10.44
C SER A 10 -9.23 8.48 -10.06
N LEU A 11 -10.07 8.81 -9.09
CA LEU A 11 -11.17 7.93 -8.68
C LEU A 11 -12.10 7.54 -9.84
N PRO A 12 -12.56 8.45 -10.74
CA PRO A 12 -13.37 8.07 -11.89
C PRO A 12 -12.66 7.08 -12.82
N ASN A 13 -11.37 7.25 -13.05
CA ASN A 13 -10.59 6.36 -13.90
C ASN A 13 -10.40 4.99 -13.25
N PHE A 14 -10.19 4.94 -11.94
CA PHE A 14 -10.12 3.67 -11.20
C PHE A 14 -11.44 2.91 -11.24
N GLN A 15 -12.57 3.61 -11.16
CA GLN A 15 -13.90 3.00 -11.31
C GLN A 15 -14.10 2.43 -12.71
N ALA A 16 -13.74 3.18 -13.76
CA ALA A 16 -13.80 2.70 -15.14
C ALA A 16 -12.89 1.48 -15.35
N TYR A 17 -11.63 1.57 -14.93
CA TYR A 17 -10.65 0.47 -14.98
C TYR A 17 -11.17 -0.80 -14.28
N THR A 18 -11.73 -0.66 -13.09
CA THR A 18 -12.29 -1.80 -12.33
C THR A 18 -13.49 -2.39 -13.04
N ARG A 19 -14.39 -1.56 -13.59
CA ARG A 19 -15.54 -2.01 -14.37
C ARG A 19 -15.11 -2.81 -15.60
N ASP A 20 -14.10 -2.35 -16.34
CA ASP A 20 -13.62 -3.02 -17.55
C ASP A 20 -12.95 -4.36 -17.24
N ILE A 21 -12.27 -4.48 -16.09
CA ILE A 21 -11.74 -5.76 -15.61
C ILE A 21 -12.87 -6.73 -15.28
N VAL A 22 -13.85 -6.29 -14.49
CA VAL A 22 -14.95 -7.15 -14.02
C VAL A 22 -15.81 -7.61 -15.20
N THR A 23 -16.05 -6.74 -16.18
CA THR A 23 -16.81 -7.08 -17.40
C THR A 23 -15.98 -7.87 -18.41
N GLY A 24 -14.69 -8.11 -18.17
CA GLY A 24 -13.80 -8.86 -19.06
C GLY A 24 -13.32 -8.10 -20.29
N LYS A 25 -13.71 -6.83 -20.46
CA LYS A 25 -13.24 -5.95 -21.54
C LYS A 25 -11.74 -5.67 -21.47
N TYR A 26 -11.20 -5.64 -20.25
CA TYR A 26 -9.77 -5.47 -20.01
C TYR A 26 -9.21 -6.63 -19.20
N LYS A 27 -8.09 -7.19 -19.67
CA LYS A 27 -7.30 -8.17 -18.91
C LYS A 27 -6.00 -7.54 -18.46
N ARG A 28 -5.75 -7.68 -17.16
CA ARG A 28 -4.54 -7.21 -16.48
C ARG A 28 -3.28 -7.70 -17.18
N LYS A 29 -2.40 -6.78 -17.60
CA LYS A 29 -1.12 -7.12 -18.24
C LYS A 29 -0.08 -7.49 -17.20
N ARG A 30 0.85 -8.38 -17.57
CA ARG A 30 2.01 -8.69 -16.72
C ARG A 30 2.85 -7.43 -16.55
N GLY A 31 3.05 -7.02 -15.29
CA GLY A 31 3.89 -5.85 -14.96
C GLY A 31 3.15 -4.52 -14.94
N GLU A 32 1.82 -4.50 -14.97
CA GLU A 32 1.05 -3.29 -14.66
C GLU A 32 0.95 -3.05 -13.13
N PRO A 33 0.58 -1.84 -12.69
CA PRO A 33 0.39 -1.54 -11.28
C PRO A 33 -0.71 -2.38 -10.63
N LYS A 34 -0.40 -2.88 -9.43
CA LYS A 34 -1.35 -3.66 -8.62
C LYS A 34 -2.06 -2.80 -7.58
N ILE A 35 -1.42 -1.70 -7.17
CA ILE A 35 -1.93 -0.74 -6.21
C ILE A 35 -2.11 0.58 -6.94
N TRP A 36 -3.24 1.24 -6.70
CA TRP A 36 -3.59 2.51 -7.34
C TRP A 36 -3.87 3.56 -6.28
N PHE A 37 -3.21 4.71 -6.39
CA PHE A 37 -3.52 5.90 -5.59
C PHE A 37 -4.32 6.89 -6.41
N SER A 38 -5.21 7.62 -5.73
CA SER A 38 -6.05 8.65 -6.35
C SER A 38 -5.26 9.86 -6.86
N SER A 39 -4.09 10.12 -6.28
CA SER A 39 -3.23 11.26 -6.61
C SER A 39 -1.80 11.07 -6.11
N MET A 40 -0.88 11.86 -6.66
CA MET A 40 0.51 11.93 -6.17
C MET A 40 0.60 12.40 -4.72
N ALA A 41 -0.25 13.36 -4.32
CA ALA A 41 -0.28 13.84 -2.94
C ALA A 41 -0.69 12.74 -1.96
N SER A 42 -1.69 11.93 -2.31
CA SER A 42 -2.10 10.79 -1.47
C SER A 42 -0.99 9.73 -1.36
N PHE A 43 -0.32 9.44 -2.49
CA PHE A 43 0.85 8.57 -2.52
C PHE A 43 1.96 9.07 -1.60
N ALA A 44 2.37 10.33 -1.74
CA ALA A 44 3.43 10.94 -0.95
C ALA A 44 3.10 10.99 0.56
N GLN A 45 1.82 11.18 0.90
CA GLN A 45 1.40 11.14 2.31
C GLN A 45 1.47 9.74 2.91
N VAL A 46 1.11 8.69 2.14
CA VAL A 46 1.12 7.30 2.64
C VAL A 46 2.52 6.72 2.66
N LEU A 47 3.34 7.04 1.66
CA LEU A 47 4.71 6.57 1.52
C LEU A 47 5.73 7.69 1.78
N SER A 48 5.43 8.56 2.76
CA SER A 48 6.39 9.52 3.30
C SER A 48 7.61 8.80 3.87
N ASP A 49 8.72 9.50 4.04
CA ASP A 49 9.96 8.89 4.56
C ASP A 49 9.74 8.19 5.90
N GLN A 50 9.08 8.87 6.84
CA GLN A 50 8.69 8.28 8.14
C GLN A 50 7.87 6.99 8.03
N ASN A 51 7.05 6.87 6.99
CA ASN A 51 6.21 5.70 6.75
C ASN A 51 6.97 4.60 6.00
N ARG A 52 7.93 4.96 5.15
CA ARG A 52 8.85 4.01 4.52
C ARG A 52 9.79 3.38 5.55
N ASP A 53 10.29 4.16 6.51
CA ASP A 53 11.07 3.66 7.64
C ASP A 53 10.25 2.68 8.48
N LEU A 54 8.97 3.01 8.72
CA LEU A 54 8.05 2.12 9.42
C LEU A 54 7.83 0.80 8.67
N LEU A 55 7.68 0.85 7.34
CA LEU A 55 7.55 -0.35 6.51
C LEU A 55 8.84 -1.20 6.55
N SER A 56 10.01 -0.57 6.50
CA SER A 56 11.31 -1.26 6.65
C SER A 56 11.40 -1.96 8.00
N LEU A 57 11.07 -1.24 9.07
CA LEU A 57 11.09 -1.77 10.44
C LEU A 57 10.16 -2.98 10.60
N ILE A 58 8.95 -2.93 10.04
CA ILE A 58 8.01 -4.07 10.07
C ILE A 58 8.56 -5.26 9.29
N ALA A 59 9.17 -5.02 8.12
CA ALA A 59 9.74 -6.07 7.28
C ALA A 59 10.95 -6.76 7.93
N GLU A 60 11.79 -5.98 8.63
CA GLU A 60 13.01 -6.45 9.30
C GLU A 60 12.70 -7.15 10.64
N GLN A 61 11.92 -6.49 11.50
CA GLN A 61 11.71 -6.94 12.88
C GLN A 61 10.53 -7.90 13.02
N GLN A 62 9.62 -7.94 12.03
CA GLN A 62 8.43 -8.80 12.03
C GLN A 62 7.68 -8.81 13.38
N PRO A 63 7.27 -7.63 13.88
CA PRO A 63 6.67 -7.51 15.21
C PRO A 63 5.41 -8.36 15.31
N GLU A 64 5.23 -9.05 16.43
CA GLU A 64 4.10 -9.94 16.70
C GLU A 64 2.82 -9.17 17.06
N SER A 65 2.91 -7.85 17.31
CA SER A 65 1.76 -6.99 17.58
C SER A 65 1.99 -5.51 17.27
N ILE A 66 0.91 -4.73 17.12
CA ILE A 66 1.00 -3.26 17.02
C ILE A 66 1.65 -2.65 18.27
N SER A 67 1.38 -3.21 19.46
CA SER A 67 1.97 -2.72 20.72
C SER A 67 3.48 -2.95 20.78
N GLU A 68 3.97 -4.03 20.19
CA GLU A 68 5.41 -4.26 20.03
C GLU A 68 6.03 -3.29 19.02
N LEU A 69 5.39 -3.11 17.87
CA LEU A 69 5.83 -2.12 16.88
C LEU A 69 5.87 -0.70 17.47
N ALA A 70 4.93 -0.34 18.33
CA ALA A 70 4.92 0.93 19.05
C ALA A 70 6.19 1.12 19.89
N ARG A 71 6.63 0.08 20.61
CA ARG A 71 7.87 0.11 21.38
C ARG A 71 9.11 0.19 20.49
N LEU A 72 9.14 -0.58 19.39
CA LEU A 72 10.28 -0.59 18.47
C LEU A 72 10.45 0.72 17.69
N SER A 73 9.34 1.36 17.34
CA SER A 73 9.35 2.58 16.52
C SER A 73 9.35 3.88 17.33
N ASP A 74 9.22 3.79 18.66
CA ASP A 74 8.98 4.93 19.57
C ASP A 74 7.82 5.82 19.11
N ARG A 75 6.73 5.19 18.65
CA ARG A 75 5.51 5.89 18.19
C ARG A 75 4.31 5.47 19.00
N SER A 76 3.36 6.39 19.16
CA SER A 76 2.11 6.08 19.83
C SER A 76 1.34 4.98 19.08
N GLN A 77 0.80 4.03 19.83
CA GLN A 77 0.03 2.91 19.27
C GLN A 77 -1.22 3.38 18.50
N SER A 78 -1.87 4.46 18.94
CA SER A 78 -3.03 5.03 18.28
C SER A 78 -2.70 5.59 16.88
N ASN A 79 -1.56 6.25 16.74
CA ASN A 79 -1.09 6.78 15.45
C ASN A 79 -0.68 5.65 14.50
N LEU A 80 0.02 4.64 15.02
CA LEU A 80 0.38 3.45 14.25
C LEU A 80 -0.87 2.73 13.75
N THR A 81 -1.88 2.52 14.59
CA THR A 81 -3.11 1.85 14.19
C THR A 81 -3.79 2.57 13.01
N ARG A 82 -3.89 3.90 13.05
CA ARG A 82 -4.47 4.69 11.94
C ARG A 82 -3.64 4.57 10.66
N THR A 83 -2.32 4.65 10.79
CA THR A 83 -1.37 4.56 9.67
C THR A 83 -1.42 3.18 9.02
N LEU A 84 -1.33 2.12 9.82
CA LEU A 84 -1.40 0.72 9.38
C LEU A 84 -2.74 0.40 8.71
N LYS A 85 -3.86 0.87 9.25
CA LYS A 85 -5.19 0.72 8.59
C LYS A 85 -5.21 1.40 7.22
N LYS A 86 -4.63 2.60 7.10
CA LYS A 86 -4.54 3.30 5.82
C LYS A 86 -3.68 2.50 4.84
N MET A 87 -2.49 2.04 5.25
CA MET A 87 -1.61 1.22 4.42
C MET A 87 -2.24 -0.13 4.03
N GLU A 88 -2.97 -0.76 4.94
CA GLU A 88 -3.72 -2.00 4.69
C GLU A 88 -4.80 -1.81 3.64
N SER A 89 -5.51 -0.67 3.66
CA SER A 89 -6.52 -0.36 2.64
C SER A 89 -5.95 -0.26 1.22
N TYR A 90 -4.65 0.08 1.08
CA TYR A 90 -3.93 0.03 -0.18
C TYR A 90 -3.25 -1.32 -0.46
N GLY A 91 -3.26 -2.24 0.50
CA GLY A 91 -2.57 -3.53 0.42
C GLY A 91 -1.06 -3.44 0.57
N LEU A 92 -0.53 -2.35 1.13
CA LEU A 92 0.90 -2.17 1.44
C LEU A 92 1.31 -2.93 2.69
N VAL A 93 0.37 -3.13 3.61
CA VAL A 93 0.50 -3.90 4.85
C VAL A 93 -0.64 -4.90 4.89
N LYS A 94 -0.43 -6.04 5.56
CA LYS A 94 -1.49 -6.96 5.95
C LYS A 94 -1.57 -7.01 7.48
N MET A 95 -2.79 -7.01 8.02
CA MET A 95 -2.99 -7.27 9.45
C MET A 95 -3.38 -8.72 9.66
N GLU A 96 -2.44 -9.51 10.15
CA GLU A 96 -2.63 -10.90 10.53
C GLU A 96 -3.13 -11.00 11.98
N THR A 97 -3.75 -12.13 12.31
CA THR A 97 -4.07 -12.47 13.70
C THR A 97 -2.86 -13.15 14.32
N GLY A 98 -2.22 -12.48 15.27
CA GLY A 98 -1.11 -12.98 16.07
C GLY A 98 -1.57 -13.77 17.30
N THR A 99 -0.62 -14.05 18.19
CA THR A 99 -0.90 -14.78 19.44
C THR A 99 -1.94 -14.06 20.29
N ARG A 100 -2.82 -14.83 20.94
CA ARG A 100 -3.90 -14.31 21.81
C ARG A 100 -4.82 -13.27 21.13
N GLY A 101 -5.00 -13.36 19.81
CA GLY A 101 -5.89 -12.47 19.05
C GLY A 101 -5.30 -11.08 18.79
N SER A 102 -4.00 -10.88 19.04
CA SER A 102 -3.30 -9.64 18.71
C SER A 102 -3.31 -9.38 17.19
N LYS A 103 -3.16 -8.11 16.80
CA LYS A 103 -3.04 -7.73 15.39
C LYS A 103 -1.57 -7.56 15.03
N ARG A 104 -1.11 -8.40 14.12
CA ARG A 104 0.29 -8.51 13.67
C ARG A 104 0.43 -7.86 12.29
N PRO A 105 1.12 -6.72 12.15
CA PRO A 105 1.35 -6.13 10.84
C PRO A 105 2.46 -6.88 10.09
N SER A 106 2.24 -7.16 8.81
CA SER A 106 3.26 -7.72 7.90
C SER A 106 3.34 -6.94 6.59
N VAL A 107 4.54 -6.81 6.02
CA VAL A 107 4.77 -6.16 4.72
C VAL A 107 4.99 -7.23 3.66
N PRO A 108 4.10 -7.39 2.67
CA PRO A 108 4.18 -8.49 1.70
C PRO A 108 5.17 -8.25 0.54
N TYR A 109 5.84 -7.09 0.51
CA TYR A 109 6.71 -6.65 -0.59
C TYR A 109 8.06 -6.13 -0.06
N SER A 110 9.12 -6.33 -0.84
CA SER A 110 10.45 -5.74 -0.56
C SER A 110 10.69 -4.41 -1.25
N ASP A 111 9.99 -4.17 -2.36
CA ASP A 111 10.25 -3.04 -3.24
C ASP A 111 8.94 -2.43 -3.71
N ILE A 112 8.88 -1.10 -3.67
CA ILE A 112 7.80 -0.31 -4.21
C ILE A 112 8.34 0.49 -5.38
N VAL A 113 7.75 0.31 -6.56
CA VAL A 113 8.07 1.08 -7.76
C VAL A 113 6.88 1.92 -8.16
N LEU A 114 7.09 3.23 -8.23
CA LEU A 114 6.10 4.17 -8.78
C LEU A 114 6.16 4.11 -10.31
N ASP A 115 5.07 3.62 -10.90
CA ASP A 115 4.87 3.53 -12.34
C ASP A 115 3.93 4.66 -12.76
N MET A 116 4.52 5.75 -13.26
CA MET A 116 3.80 6.94 -13.67
C MET A 116 4.29 7.44 -15.03
N SER A 117 3.34 7.90 -15.85
CA SER A 117 3.63 8.55 -17.13
C SER A 117 3.43 10.06 -17.00
N ILE A 118 4.36 10.85 -17.51
CA ILE A 118 4.28 12.32 -17.52
C ILE A 118 3.29 12.81 -18.60
N GLY A 119 3.13 12.06 -19.68
CA GLY A 119 2.21 12.39 -20.77
C GLY A 119 0.74 12.29 -20.36
N ARG A 120 -0.07 13.29 -20.72
CA ARG A 120 -1.54 13.33 -20.55
C ARG A 120 -2.31 12.24 -21.31
N SER A 121 -1.62 11.33 -21.99
CA SER A 121 -2.21 10.33 -22.90
C SER A 121 -2.91 9.17 -22.20
N ALA A 122 -2.69 8.93 -20.89
CA ALA A 122 -3.32 7.81 -20.17
C ALA A 122 -4.72 8.12 -19.58
N GLN A 123 -5.23 9.34 -19.74
CA GLN A 123 -6.56 9.75 -19.25
C GLN A 123 -7.67 9.67 -20.31
N ARG A 124 -7.33 9.24 -21.53
CA ARG A 124 -8.27 9.07 -22.65
C ARG A 124 -8.07 7.69 -23.29
N ALA A 125 -8.52 6.65 -22.60
CA ALA A 125 -8.83 5.37 -23.21
C ALA A 125 -10.04 4.80 -22.47
#